data_AF-A0A9E3YBD5-F1
#
_entry.id   AF-A0A9E3YBD5-F1
#
_cell.length_a   1.000
_cell.length_b   1.000
_cell.length_c   1.000
_cell.angle_alpha   90.00
_cell.angle_beta   90.00
_cell.angle_gamma   90.00
#
_symmetry.space_group_name_H-M   'P 1'
#
loop_
_entity.id
_entity.type
_entity.pdbx_description
1 polymer ?
#
loop_
_entity_poly.entity_id
_entity_poly.type
_entity_poly.pdbx_seq_one_letter_code
_entity_poly.pdbx_strand_id
1 'polypeptide(L)' 'FEPRGAVRSIIVADIDRTSTSCGFAVPYMDFVSERDTLADWGEARTDDEIAQYWATKNAVSIDGLPALS' A
#
# COMPACT_ATOMS: atom_id res chain seq x y z
N PHE A 1 -13.44 -7.24 5.94
CA PHE A 1 -14.48 -6.31 6.43
C PHE A 1 -15.76 -6.50 5.62
N GLU A 2 -16.89 -6.63 6.29
CA GLU A 2 -18.22 -6.79 5.68
C GLU A 2 -18.74 -5.41 5.20
N PRO A 3 -19.21 -5.27 3.96
CA PRO A 3 -19.41 -3.96 3.34
C PRO A 3 -20.69 -3.29 3.87
N ARG A 4 -20.53 -2.14 4.54
CA ARG A 4 -21.63 -1.19 4.75
C ARG A 4 -21.75 -0.30 3.50
N GLY A 5 -22.98 -0.13 3.02
CA GLY A 5 -23.35 0.48 1.73
C GLY A 5 -22.40 1.57 1.20
N ALA A 6 -21.74 1.24 0.09
CA ALA A 6 -21.12 2.11 -0.90
C ALA A 6 -20.48 3.43 -0.39
N VAL A 7 -19.39 3.35 0.36
CA VAL A 7 -18.46 4.49 0.47
C VAL A 7 -17.57 4.49 -0.78
N ARG A 8 -17.91 5.29 -1.77
CA ARG A 8 -17.04 5.57 -2.92
C ARG A 8 -16.23 6.82 -2.63
N SER A 9 -14.91 6.67 -2.53
CA SER A 9 -13.97 7.78 -2.56
C SER A 9 -13.49 7.96 -4.00
N ILE A 10 -13.73 9.14 -4.58
CA ILE A 10 -13.18 9.53 -5.88
C ILE A 10 -12.04 10.50 -5.59
N ILE A 11 -10.83 10.13 -6.00
CA ILE A 11 -9.63 10.97 -5.87
C ILE A 11 -9.27 11.45 -7.28
N VAL A 12 -9.20 12.77 -7.45
CA VAL A 12 -8.72 13.40 -8.69
C VAL A 12 -7.33 13.96 -8.40
N ALA A 13 -6.34 13.57 -9.20
CA ALA A 13 -4.96 14.02 -9.06
C ALA A 13 -4.29 14.15 -10.44
N ASP A 14 -3.49 15.20 -10.61
CA ASP A 14 -2.55 15.32 -11.72
C ASP A 14 -1.29 14.50 -11.38
N ILE A 15 -0.86 13.63 -12.29
CA ILE A 15 0.21 12.67 -12.04
C ILE A 15 1.43 13.03 -12.91
N ASP A 16 2.50 13.52 -12.27
CA ASP A 16 3.76 13.84 -12.97
C ASP A 16 4.68 12.64 -13.17
N ARG A 17 4.64 11.66 -12.26
CA ARG A 17 5.52 10.49 -12.28
C ARG A 17 4.85 9.25 -11.73
N THR A 18 5.03 8.13 -12.42
CA THR A 18 4.68 6.79 -11.95
C THR A 18 5.93 5.93 -11.82
N SER A 19 5.86 4.90 -10.97
CA SER A 19 6.87 3.85 -10.88
C SER A 19 6.20 2.52 -11.16
N THR A 20 6.82 1.69 -11.99
CA THR A 20 6.35 0.33 -12.24
C THR A 20 6.90 -0.58 -11.14
N SER A 21 6.01 -1.31 -10.50
CA SER A 21 6.39 -2.40 -9.61
C SER A 21 5.45 -3.55 -9.87
N CYS A 22 5.94 -4.77 -9.66
CA CYS A 22 5.09 -5.95 -9.71
C CYS A 22 4.06 -5.97 -8.56
N GLY A 23 4.08 -4.99 -7.64
CA GLY A 23 3.18 -4.78 -6.49
C GLY A 23 3.10 -5.96 -5.51
N PHE A 24 2.91 -5.70 -4.23
CA PHE A 24 2.82 -6.79 -3.24
C PHE A 24 1.41 -7.38 -3.14
N ALA A 25 0.40 -6.68 -3.67
CA ALA A 25 -1.01 -7.07 -3.63
C ALA A 25 -1.71 -7.03 -5.01
N VAL A 26 -0.98 -6.75 -6.09
CA VAL A 26 -1.54 -6.85 -7.44
C VAL A 26 -1.33 -8.28 -7.97
N PRO A 27 -2.28 -8.84 -8.72
CA PRO A 27 -2.11 -10.14 -9.37
C PRO A 27 -0.89 -10.18 -10.29
N TYR A 28 -0.45 -11.38 -10.65
CA TYR A 28 0.49 -11.56 -11.77
C TYR A 28 -0.11 -11.01 -13.08
N MET A 29 0.73 -10.74 -14.08
CA MET A 29 0.32 -10.09 -15.35
C MET A 29 -0.96 -10.71 -15.96
N ASP A 30 -1.05 -12.04 -15.91
CA ASP A 30 -2.31 -12.75 -16.07
C ASP A 30 -2.89 -13.07 -14.69
N PHE A 31 -4.20 -12.91 -14.53
CA PHE A 31 -4.87 -13.31 -13.30
C PHE A 31 -4.86 -14.84 -13.18
N VAL A 32 -3.91 -15.35 -12.39
CA VAL A 32 -3.79 -16.77 -12.03
C VAL A 32 -4.39 -17.02 -10.65
N SER A 33 -4.06 -16.15 -9.69
CA SER A 33 -4.56 -16.14 -8.32
C SER A 33 -4.32 -14.76 -7.69
N GLU A 34 -4.90 -14.52 -6.52
CA GLU A 34 -4.45 -13.42 -5.65
C GLU A 34 -3.00 -13.63 -5.23
N ARG A 35 -2.32 -12.53 -4.88
CA ARG A 35 -0.96 -12.55 -4.35
C ARG A 35 -0.99 -12.34 -2.84
N ASP A 36 -0.52 -13.33 -2.11
CA ASP A 36 -0.55 -13.30 -0.64
C ASP A 36 0.63 -12.53 -0.04
N THR A 37 1.60 -12.08 -0.85
CA THR A 37 2.85 -11.47 -0.38
C THR A 37 2.64 -10.29 0.57
N LEU A 38 1.65 -9.42 0.33
CA LEU A 38 1.35 -8.33 1.27
C LEU A 38 0.76 -8.86 2.58
N ALA A 39 -0.15 -9.83 2.51
CA ALA A 39 -0.78 -10.45 3.67
C ALA A 39 0.28 -11.18 4.51
N ASP A 40 1.07 -12.06 3.90
CA ASP A 40 2.18 -12.78 4.54
C ASP A 40 3.17 -11.82 5.20
N TRP A 41 3.52 -10.72 4.51
CA TRP A 41 4.44 -9.71 5.06
C TRP A 41 3.86 -9.01 6.29
N GLY A 42 2.55 -8.75 6.30
CA GLY A 42 1.83 -8.13 7.42
C GLY A 42 1.63 -9.09 8.58
N GLU A 43 1.18 -10.32 8.32
CA GLU A 43 0.95 -11.36 9.34
C GLU A 43 2.24 -11.79 10.04
N ALA A 44 3.37 -11.72 9.33
CA ALA A 44 4.69 -11.98 9.91
C ALA A 44 5.23 -10.85 10.80
N ARG A 45 4.48 -9.76 11.02
CA ARG A 45 4.91 -8.58 11.80
C ARG A 45 3.91 -8.20 12.87
N THR A 46 4.46 -7.69 13.96
CA THR A 46 3.70 -7.02 15.02
C THR A 46 3.36 -5.58 14.63
N ASP A 47 2.37 -5.00 15.30
CA ASP A 47 1.98 -3.60 15.09
C ASP A 47 3.15 -2.63 15.33
N ASP A 48 4.00 -2.91 16.34
CA ASP A 48 5.19 -2.12 16.63
C ASP A 48 6.23 -2.18 15.49
N GLU A 49 6.44 -3.35 14.90
CA GLU A 49 7.33 -3.51 13.73
C GLU A 49 6.79 -2.77 12.50
N ILE A 50 5.47 -2.76 12.31
CA ILE A 50 4.81 -1.99 11.24
C ILE A 50 4.96 -0.49 11.48
N ALA A 51 4.71 -0.01 12.70
CA ALA A 51 4.88 1.39 13.07
C ALA A 51 6.34 1.85 12.87
N GLN A 52 7.30 1.03 13.30
CA GLN A 52 8.72 1.29 13.08
C GLN A 52 9.08 1.30 11.58
N TYR A 53 8.51 0.39 10.79
CA TYR A 53 8.71 0.39 9.34
C TYR A 53 8.23 1.69 8.73
N TRP A 54 7.03 2.18 9.08
CA TRP A 54 6.52 3.45 8.57
C TRP A 54 7.41 4.63 8.98
N ALA A 55 7.83 4.68 10.24
CA ALA A 55 8.70 5.75 10.76
C ALA A 55 10.11 5.77 10.13
N THR A 56 10.58 4.65 9.57
CA THR A 56 11.97 4.55 9.05
C THR A 56 12.04 4.42 7.52
N LYS A 57 11.03 3.86 6.88
CA LYS A 57 11.01 3.60 5.44
C LYS A 57 10.01 4.48 4.69
N ASN A 58 8.96 4.94 5.36
CA ASN A 58 7.88 5.71 4.73
C ASN A 58 7.68 7.08 5.38
N ALA A 59 8.65 7.60 6.11
CA ALA A 59 8.51 8.88 6.84
C ALA A 59 8.49 10.11 5.92
N VAL A 60 9.04 9.99 4.72
CA VAL A 60 9.17 11.08 3.75
C VAL A 60 8.79 10.57 2.37
N SER A 61 7.99 11.34 1.64
CA SER A 61 7.61 11.05 0.26
C SER A 61 8.75 11.32 -0.73
N ILE A 62 8.56 10.89 -1.97
CA ILE A 62 9.56 11.04 -3.05
C ILE A 62 9.88 12.52 -3.32
N ASP A 63 8.91 13.41 -3.14
CA ASP A 63 9.02 14.87 -3.26
C ASP A 63 9.41 15.58 -1.95
N GLY A 64 9.76 14.82 -0.91
CA GLY A 64 10.33 15.38 0.32
C GLY A 64 9.31 15.85 1.35
N LEU A 65 8.02 15.60 1.14
CA LEU A 65 6.98 15.94 2.10
C LEU A 65 6.92 14.91 3.24
N PRO A 66 6.56 15.31 4.47
CA PRO A 66 6.36 14.38 5.56
C PRO A 66 5.15 13.47 5.27
N ALA A 67 5.25 12.20 5.66
CA ALA A 67 4.14 11.26 5.57
C ALA A 67 3.02 11.58 6.58
N LEU A 68 1.81 11.10 6.27
CA LEU A 68 0.66 11.22 7.17
C LEU A 68 0.90 10.32 8.40
N SER A 69 0.91 10.94 9.58
CA SER A 69 1.00 10.29 10.90
C SER A 69 -0.38 9.97 11.46
#